data_AF-A0A3G8XPG9-F1
#
_entry.id   AF-A0A3G8XPG9-F1
#
_cell.length_a   1.000
_cell.length_b   1.000
_cell.length_c   1.000
_cell.angle_alpha   90.00
_cell.angle_beta   90.00
_cell.angle_gamma   90.00
#
_symmetry.space_group_name_H-M   'P 1'
#
loop_
_entity.id
_entity.type
_entity.pdbx_description
1 polymer ?
#
loop_
_entity_poly.entity_id
_entity_poly.type
_entity_poly.pdbx_seq_one_letter_code
_entity_poly.pdbx_strand_id
1 'polypeptide(L)'
;MGYDGGGALSSNEDLDSEEPNAAQNPEEGKSCENEEEKEKKESGSQSSEHDGKYFVIPKGKAMCDKGTTFPNFKVTSHQKHYWNDAEGQADYLAVTEDDLTFNPPAAPFGSCSVKNGNPCTFAPAGKWQKPYKKVKVMGKSCLTEASELMCIIGGKITVLKHGQQSEAGKSNVKKASAKEQHVYNPLVYFEEFQEEINGNEAEVW
;
A
#
# COMPACT_ATOMS: atom_id res chain seq x y z
N MET A 1 -23.94 39.32 -60.12
CA MET A 1 -25.37 39.08 -59.79
C MET A 1 -25.41 38.34 -58.45
N GLY A 2 -26.09 38.81 -57.40
CA GLY A 2 -26.01 40.13 -56.74
C GLY A 2 -25.40 39.93 -55.34
N TYR A 3 -24.79 40.89 -54.63
CA TYR A 3 -25.25 42.21 -54.14
C TYR A 3 -26.24 42.14 -52.96
N ASP A 4 -26.03 43.09 -52.02
CA ASP A 4 -26.80 43.45 -50.81
C ASP A 4 -26.73 42.49 -49.59
N GLY A 5 -26.49 42.94 -48.35
CA GLY A 5 -26.09 44.25 -47.77
C GLY A 5 -25.40 44.00 -46.40
N GLY A 6 -24.57 44.86 -45.78
CA GLY A 6 -24.73 46.29 -45.44
C GLY A 6 -25.25 46.42 -43.99
N GLY A 7 -24.64 47.10 -43.00
CA GLY A 7 -23.40 47.91 -42.90
C GLY A 7 -22.76 47.77 -41.48
N ALA A 8 -21.59 48.37 -41.18
CA ALA A 8 -21.38 49.77 -40.77
C ALA A 8 -21.98 50.12 -39.38
N LEU A 9 -21.35 50.85 -38.45
CA LEU A 9 -20.05 51.57 -38.43
C LEU A 9 -19.58 51.80 -36.96
N SER A 10 -18.56 52.65 -36.77
CA SER A 10 -17.91 53.11 -35.51
C SER A 10 -18.87 53.85 -34.54
N SER A 11 -18.50 54.38 -33.36
CA SER A 11 -17.17 54.80 -32.84
C SER A 11 -17.19 54.98 -31.30
N ASN A 12 -15.98 55.16 -30.74
CA ASN A 12 -15.63 55.96 -29.55
C ASN A 12 -16.60 57.17 -29.29
N GLU A 13 -16.82 57.68 -28.07
CA GLU A 13 -15.96 58.61 -27.31
C GLU A 13 -16.81 59.13 -26.09
N ASP A 14 -16.31 59.64 -24.95
CA ASP A 14 -15.07 59.40 -24.16
C ASP A 14 -15.15 60.16 -22.79
N LEU A 15 -14.13 60.06 -21.91
CA LEU A 15 -13.81 60.94 -20.74
C LEU A 15 -14.76 60.91 -19.50
N ASP A 16 -14.38 61.30 -18.27
CA ASP A 16 -13.18 62.02 -17.79
C ASP A 16 -12.81 61.74 -16.31
N SER A 17 -11.61 62.18 -15.88
CA SER A 17 -11.18 62.55 -14.49
C SER A 17 -11.08 61.44 -13.40
N GLU A 18 -10.10 61.41 -12.49
CA GLU A 18 -8.90 62.25 -12.29
C GLU A 18 -7.82 61.45 -11.49
N GLU A 19 -6.55 61.72 -11.76
CA GLU A 19 -5.37 61.33 -10.94
C GLU A 19 -5.04 62.48 -9.93
N PRO A 20 -4.07 62.42 -8.96
CA PRO A 20 -2.79 61.69 -9.04
C PRO A 20 -2.07 61.18 -7.75
N ASN A 21 -1.00 60.41 -8.00
CA ASN A 21 0.36 60.49 -7.38
C ASN A 21 0.85 59.66 -6.16
N ALA A 22 2.09 59.15 -6.37
CA ALA A 22 3.24 59.03 -5.44
C ALA A 22 3.41 57.89 -4.38
N ALA A 23 4.28 56.93 -4.75
CA ALA A 23 5.53 56.52 -4.07
C ALA A 23 5.58 55.59 -2.80
N GLN A 24 6.07 54.36 -3.05
CA GLN A 24 7.18 53.61 -2.37
C GLN A 24 7.09 53.05 -0.91
N ASN A 25 7.54 51.78 -0.78
CA ASN A 25 7.75 50.86 0.38
C ASN A 25 8.69 51.38 1.51
N PRO A 26 8.80 50.77 2.76
CA PRO A 26 8.86 49.31 3.04
C PRO A 26 8.38 48.72 4.41
N GLU A 27 8.39 47.37 4.49
CA GLU A 27 8.59 46.36 5.58
C GLU A 27 8.20 46.50 7.09
N GLU A 28 8.04 45.30 7.69
CA GLU A 28 8.05 44.86 9.12
C GLU A 28 6.80 45.00 10.06
N GLY A 29 6.10 43.86 10.24
CA GLY A 29 6.05 43.20 11.55
C GLY A 29 4.78 43.23 12.43
N LYS A 30 4.11 42.06 12.58
CA LYS A 30 3.84 41.32 13.86
C LYS A 30 2.43 40.69 14.03
N SER A 31 2.47 39.43 14.50
CA SER A 31 1.48 38.61 15.26
C SER A 31 0.26 37.93 14.59
N CYS A 32 0.10 36.64 14.98
CA CYS A 32 -1.11 35.79 15.20
C CYS A 32 -2.17 35.63 14.08
N GLU A 33 -2.82 34.46 13.88
CA GLU A 33 -2.71 33.12 14.49
C GLU A 33 -3.36 32.06 13.55
N ASN A 34 -3.40 30.79 13.96
CA ASN A 34 -3.85 29.64 13.15
C ASN A 34 -5.36 29.65 12.81
N GLU A 35 -5.72 29.14 11.63
CA GLU A 35 -7.00 28.46 11.40
C GLU A 35 -6.78 27.03 10.87
N GLU A 36 -6.50 26.12 11.81
CA GLU A 36 -6.69 24.67 11.62
C GLU A 36 -8.12 24.25 12.00
N GLU A 37 -8.47 23.00 11.68
CA GLU A 37 -9.70 22.26 12.04
C GLU A 37 -11.05 22.79 11.49
N LYS A 38 -11.56 22.10 10.46
CA LYS A 38 -12.68 21.16 10.69
C LYS A 38 -12.91 20.08 9.60
N GLU A 39 -12.15 19.00 9.68
CA GLU A 39 -12.62 17.65 9.27
C GLU A 39 -12.24 16.63 10.35
N LYS A 40 -12.64 16.93 11.59
CA LYS A 40 -12.56 16.01 12.73
C LYS A 40 -13.63 14.93 12.59
N LYS A 41 -13.46 14.01 11.63
CA LYS A 41 -14.27 12.79 11.52
C LYS A 41 -13.91 11.85 12.66
N GLU A 42 -14.68 12.01 13.74
CA GLU A 42 -15.07 11.02 14.73
C GLU A 42 -14.30 9.68 14.67
N SER A 43 -13.40 9.48 15.64
CA SER A 43 -12.86 8.15 15.95
C SER A 43 -13.91 7.31 16.68
N GLY A 44 -15.06 7.07 16.05
CA GLY A 44 -15.94 5.98 16.42
C GLY A 44 -15.20 4.67 16.18
N SER A 45 -15.28 3.71 17.11
CA SER A 45 -14.73 2.37 16.92
C SER A 45 -15.61 1.55 15.95
N GLN A 46 -15.70 2.00 14.70
CA GLN A 46 -16.15 1.19 13.59
C GLN A 46 -15.00 0.23 13.23
N SER A 47 -15.25 -1.07 13.39
CA SER A 47 -14.31 -2.09 12.94
C SER A 47 -14.08 -1.94 11.44
N SER A 48 -12.83 -1.80 11.00
CA SER A 48 -12.50 -1.71 9.59
C SER A 48 -12.48 -3.11 8.94
N GLU A 49 -12.70 -3.21 7.63
CA GLU A 49 -12.60 -4.49 6.89
C GLU A 49 -11.18 -5.11 6.99
N HIS A 50 -10.20 -4.34 7.44
CA HIS A 50 -8.80 -4.72 7.62
C HIS A 50 -8.45 -5.10 9.06
N ASP A 51 -9.39 -5.00 10.01
CA ASP A 51 -9.12 -5.32 11.41
C ASP A 51 -8.87 -6.82 11.57
N GLY A 52 -7.72 -7.17 12.18
CA GLY A 52 -7.26 -8.56 12.26
C GLY A 52 -6.81 -9.16 10.92
N LYS A 53 -6.55 -8.35 9.89
CA LYS A 53 -5.97 -8.79 8.60
C LYS A 53 -4.49 -8.44 8.52
N TYR A 54 -3.70 -9.33 7.92
CA TYR A 54 -2.28 -9.12 7.72
C TYR A 54 -1.97 -8.41 6.39
N PHE A 55 -0.86 -7.66 6.36
CA PHE A 55 -0.31 -7.08 5.14
C PHE A 55 0.31 -8.15 4.24
N VAL A 56 0.27 -7.95 2.93
CA VAL A 56 0.78 -8.91 1.95
C VAL A 56 2.25 -8.62 1.57
N ILE A 57 3.05 -9.67 1.46
CA ILE A 57 4.42 -9.67 0.89
C ILE A 57 4.51 -10.59 -0.34
N PRO A 58 5.54 -10.49 -1.21
CA PRO A 58 5.78 -11.41 -2.34
C PRO A 58 5.63 -12.91 -2.04
N LYS A 59 6.11 -13.37 -0.87
CA LYS A 59 5.92 -14.78 -0.42
C LYS A 59 4.45 -15.20 -0.28
N GLY A 60 3.53 -14.25 -0.23
CA GLY A 60 2.09 -14.47 -0.21
C GLY A 60 1.58 -15.16 -1.48
N LYS A 61 0.39 -15.74 -1.40
CA LYS A 61 -0.26 -16.47 -2.49
C LYS A 61 -1.55 -15.77 -2.91
N ALA A 62 -1.70 -15.52 -4.21
CA ALA A 62 -2.95 -15.06 -4.81
C ALA A 62 -3.81 -16.26 -5.25
N MET A 63 -5.12 -16.09 -5.31
CA MET A 63 -6.07 -17.09 -5.80
C MET A 63 -7.06 -16.43 -6.76
N CYS A 64 -7.22 -16.98 -7.96
CA CYS A 64 -8.29 -16.63 -8.89
C CYS A 64 -9.41 -17.67 -8.79
N ASP A 65 -10.67 -17.24 -8.64
CA ASP A 65 -11.85 -18.13 -8.56
C ASP A 65 -12.16 -18.88 -9.88
N LYS A 66 -11.41 -18.58 -10.94
CA LYS A 66 -11.47 -19.24 -12.26
C LYS A 66 -10.16 -19.96 -12.62
N GLY A 67 -9.17 -19.98 -11.73
CA GLY A 67 -7.86 -20.60 -11.92
C GLY A 67 -7.66 -21.91 -11.15
N THR A 68 -6.52 -22.55 -11.37
CA THR A 68 -6.12 -23.81 -10.71
C THR A 68 -4.79 -23.75 -9.97
N THR A 69 -3.99 -22.68 -10.14
CA THR A 69 -2.74 -22.47 -9.41
C THR A 69 -2.73 -21.19 -8.59
N PHE A 70 -1.87 -21.16 -7.58
CA PHE A 70 -1.72 -20.06 -6.64
C PHE A 70 -0.33 -19.42 -6.82
N PRO A 71 -0.21 -18.36 -7.64
CA PRO A 71 1.07 -17.69 -7.87
C PRO A 71 1.45 -16.80 -6.68
N ASN A 72 2.71 -16.40 -6.64
CA ASN A 72 3.23 -15.41 -5.71
C ASN A 72 2.97 -13.99 -6.22
N PHE A 73 2.91 -13.02 -5.30
CA PHE A 73 2.85 -11.60 -5.67
C PHE A 73 4.22 -11.13 -6.18
N LYS A 74 4.23 -10.15 -7.09
CA LYS A 74 5.46 -9.50 -7.54
C LYS A 74 5.34 -7.99 -7.39
N VAL A 75 6.15 -7.43 -6.50
CA VAL A 75 6.25 -5.99 -6.30
C VAL A 75 7.05 -5.36 -7.45
N THR A 76 6.44 -4.37 -8.06
CA THR A 76 6.96 -3.50 -9.13
C THR A 76 6.80 -2.01 -8.79
N SER A 77 6.02 -1.71 -7.74
CA SER A 77 5.64 -0.36 -7.33
C SER A 77 6.75 0.42 -6.61
N HIS A 78 7.66 -0.27 -5.91
CA HIS A 78 8.75 0.31 -5.11
C HIS A 78 9.82 -0.73 -4.72
N GLN A 79 10.91 -0.27 -4.09
CA GLN A 79 11.96 -1.10 -3.46
C GLN A 79 12.34 -0.59 -2.05
N LYS A 80 11.42 0.10 -1.34
CA LYS A 80 11.76 0.89 -0.12
C LYS A 80 11.21 0.38 1.21
N HIS A 81 10.11 -0.37 1.22
CA HIS A 81 9.46 -0.78 2.46
C HIS A 81 9.27 -2.29 2.52
N TYR A 82 9.70 -2.88 3.63
CA TYR A 82 9.77 -4.31 3.88
C TYR A 82 9.02 -4.62 5.18
N TRP A 83 8.22 -5.69 5.20
CA TRP A 83 7.47 -6.12 6.37
C TRP A 83 8.23 -7.21 7.13
N ASN A 84 8.49 -6.96 8.43
CA ASN A 84 9.13 -7.89 9.36
C ASN A 84 10.51 -8.41 8.89
N ASP A 85 11.25 -7.61 8.14
CA ASP A 85 12.58 -7.93 7.67
C ASP A 85 13.53 -6.74 7.86
N ALA A 86 14.68 -7.01 8.47
CA ALA A 86 15.73 -6.02 8.74
C ALA A 86 16.81 -6.00 7.64
N GLU A 87 16.90 -7.05 6.83
CA GLU A 87 17.96 -7.21 5.81
C GLU A 87 17.59 -6.55 4.47
N GLY A 88 16.32 -6.21 4.25
CA GLY A 88 15.85 -5.59 3.01
C GLY A 88 15.73 -6.57 1.84
N GLN A 89 15.46 -7.84 2.13
CA GLN A 89 15.27 -8.89 1.13
C GLN A 89 14.00 -8.63 0.32
N ALA A 90 14.11 -8.67 -1.01
CA ALA A 90 13.02 -8.34 -1.94
C ALA A 90 11.71 -9.11 -1.70
N ASP A 91 11.78 -10.33 -1.15
CA ASP A 91 10.62 -11.18 -0.85
C ASP A 91 9.72 -10.68 0.29
N TYR A 92 10.19 -9.69 1.07
CA TYR A 92 9.44 -9.06 2.17
C TYR A 92 8.91 -7.66 1.82
N LEU A 93 9.09 -7.20 0.57
CA LEU A 93 8.55 -5.92 0.11
C LEU A 93 7.04 -5.82 0.37
N ALA A 94 6.57 -4.65 0.80
CA ALA A 94 5.13 -4.39 0.87
C ALA A 94 4.48 -4.49 -0.52
N VAL A 95 3.39 -5.26 -0.63
CA VAL A 95 2.58 -5.26 -1.86
C VAL A 95 1.57 -4.12 -1.81
N THR A 96 1.44 -3.36 -2.89
CA THR A 96 0.58 -2.16 -2.99
C THR A 96 -0.52 -2.31 -4.03
N GLU A 97 -1.44 -1.34 -4.06
CA GLU A 97 -2.54 -1.28 -5.03
C GLU A 97 -2.13 -1.24 -6.51
N ASP A 98 -0.87 -0.89 -6.80
CA ASP A 98 -0.28 -0.84 -8.14
C ASP A 98 0.40 -2.16 -8.58
N ASP A 99 0.52 -3.14 -7.69
CA ASP A 99 1.30 -4.36 -7.95
C ASP A 99 0.43 -5.42 -8.64
N LEU A 100 0.32 -5.25 -9.96
CA LEU A 100 -0.56 -6.02 -10.85
C LEU A 100 0.14 -7.19 -11.56
N THR A 101 1.30 -7.63 -11.06
CA THR A 101 2.05 -8.75 -11.63
C THR A 101 2.28 -9.86 -10.62
N PHE A 102 2.44 -11.07 -11.12
CA PHE A 102 2.59 -12.29 -10.32
C PHE A 102 3.83 -13.08 -10.74
N ASN A 103 4.26 -13.99 -9.87
CA ASN A 103 5.38 -14.90 -10.11
C ASN A 103 4.91 -16.37 -9.99
N PRO A 104 5.04 -17.21 -11.04
CA PRO A 104 5.54 -16.90 -12.37
C PRO A 104 4.59 -15.97 -13.17
N PRO A 105 5.11 -15.17 -14.12
CA PRO A 105 4.29 -14.25 -14.92
C PRO A 105 3.54 -14.94 -16.07
N ALA A 106 4.04 -16.08 -16.57
CA ALA A 106 3.39 -16.87 -17.60
C ALA A 106 2.31 -17.77 -16.97
N ALA A 107 1.07 -17.66 -17.45
CA ALA A 107 -0.09 -18.41 -16.96
C ALA A 107 -0.20 -18.45 -15.41
N PRO A 108 -0.25 -17.29 -14.72
CA PRO A 108 -0.05 -17.21 -13.27
C PRO A 108 -1.08 -18.05 -12.48
N PHE A 109 -2.32 -18.15 -12.97
CA PHE A 109 -3.39 -18.94 -12.36
C PHE A 109 -3.65 -20.29 -13.06
N GLY A 110 -2.71 -20.78 -13.87
CA GLY A 110 -2.75 -22.14 -14.41
C GLY A 110 -3.77 -22.30 -15.54
N SER A 111 -4.58 -23.35 -15.49
CA SER A 111 -5.73 -23.50 -16.40
C SER A 111 -6.88 -22.58 -15.98
N CYS A 112 -7.52 -21.92 -16.95
CA CYS A 112 -8.58 -20.95 -16.70
C CYS A 112 -9.94 -21.46 -17.20
N SER A 113 -10.94 -21.55 -16.32
CA SER A 113 -12.27 -22.06 -16.67
C SER A 113 -13.03 -21.16 -17.66
N VAL A 114 -12.84 -19.84 -17.60
CA VAL A 114 -13.40 -18.88 -18.58
C VAL A 114 -12.78 -19.05 -19.97
N LYS A 115 -11.60 -19.66 -20.07
CA LYS A 115 -10.93 -20.02 -21.33
C LYS A 115 -11.08 -21.50 -21.67
N ASN A 116 -12.13 -22.16 -21.19
CA ASN A 116 -12.38 -23.60 -21.39
C ASN A 116 -11.19 -24.50 -21.00
N GLY A 117 -10.51 -24.17 -19.90
CA GLY A 117 -9.35 -24.92 -19.39
C GLY A 117 -8.00 -24.58 -20.02
N ASN A 118 -7.96 -23.72 -21.04
CA ASN A 118 -6.70 -23.25 -21.64
C ASN A 118 -5.87 -22.42 -20.62
N PRO A 119 -4.54 -22.28 -20.84
CA PRO A 119 -3.68 -21.47 -20.00
C PRO A 119 -4.19 -20.05 -19.78
N CYS A 120 -4.12 -19.61 -18.52
CA CYS A 120 -4.54 -18.30 -18.08
C CYS A 120 -3.76 -17.20 -18.80
N THR A 121 -4.47 -16.24 -19.37
CA THR A 121 -3.89 -15.00 -19.91
C THR A 121 -4.43 -13.84 -19.10
N PHE A 122 -4.09 -13.83 -17.81
CA PHE A 122 -4.53 -12.83 -16.85
C PHE A 122 -4.23 -11.40 -17.36
N ALA A 123 -5.23 -10.52 -17.20
CA ALA A 123 -5.11 -9.10 -17.47
C ALA A 123 -5.85 -8.32 -16.37
N PRO A 124 -5.22 -7.37 -15.66
CA PRO A 124 -5.82 -6.67 -14.53
C PRO A 124 -6.90 -5.68 -14.98
N ALA A 125 -8.08 -5.72 -14.37
CA ALA A 125 -9.14 -4.75 -14.56
C ALA A 125 -8.98 -3.58 -13.58
N GLY A 126 -7.99 -2.73 -13.86
CA GLY A 126 -7.62 -1.59 -13.01
C GLY A 126 -6.67 -1.98 -11.87
N LYS A 127 -6.73 -1.22 -10.76
CA LYS A 127 -5.93 -1.43 -9.56
C LYS A 127 -6.58 -2.43 -8.60
N TRP A 128 -5.84 -2.88 -7.58
CA TRP A 128 -6.44 -3.63 -6.47
C TRP A 128 -7.51 -2.79 -5.76
N GLN A 129 -8.61 -3.43 -5.47
CA GLN A 129 -9.72 -2.91 -4.69
C GLN A 129 -9.52 -3.29 -3.22
N LYS A 130 -10.09 -2.48 -2.32
CA LYS A 130 -9.92 -2.59 -0.87
C LYS A 130 -8.44 -2.71 -0.43
N PRO A 131 -7.53 -1.81 -0.85
CA PRO A 131 -6.25 -1.67 -0.16
C PRO A 131 -6.45 -0.90 1.16
N TYR A 132 -5.56 -1.10 2.14
CA TYR A 132 -5.66 -0.42 3.43
C TYR A 132 -5.16 1.03 3.33
N LYS A 133 -6.09 1.95 3.04
CA LYS A 133 -5.81 3.37 2.73
C LYS A 133 -5.03 4.14 3.80
N LYS A 134 -4.99 3.66 5.05
CA LYS A 134 -4.28 4.29 6.18
C LYS A 134 -2.76 4.05 6.14
N VAL A 135 -2.29 2.98 5.49
CA VAL A 135 -0.85 2.66 5.35
C VAL A 135 -0.47 2.74 3.88
N LYS A 136 0.51 3.59 3.58
CA LYS A 136 0.95 3.89 2.22
C LYS A 136 2.46 3.85 2.08
N VAL A 137 2.94 3.25 1.00
CA VAL A 137 4.36 3.28 0.60
C VAL A 137 4.48 4.10 -0.69
N MET A 138 5.29 5.17 -0.64
CA MET A 138 5.41 6.15 -1.73
C MET A 138 4.05 6.66 -2.25
N GLY A 139 3.09 6.89 -1.34
CA GLY A 139 1.74 7.36 -1.65
C GLY A 139 0.74 6.28 -2.10
N LYS A 140 1.18 5.03 -2.30
CA LYS A 140 0.37 3.89 -2.74
C LYS A 140 -0.09 3.06 -1.56
N SER A 141 -1.38 2.72 -1.51
CA SER A 141 -2.00 2.00 -0.38
C SER A 141 -1.57 0.53 -0.37
N CYS A 142 -1.25 0.00 0.81
CA CYS A 142 -0.79 -1.39 0.96
C CYS A 142 -1.95 -2.41 0.89
N LEU A 143 -1.67 -3.61 0.37
CA LEU A 143 -2.63 -4.71 0.34
C LEU A 143 -2.70 -5.43 1.69
N THR A 144 -3.88 -5.98 1.97
CA THR A 144 -4.15 -6.88 3.09
C THR A 144 -4.92 -8.09 2.58
N GLU A 145 -5.21 -9.06 3.45
CA GLU A 145 -6.03 -10.23 3.10
C GLU A 145 -7.46 -9.90 2.63
N ALA A 146 -7.97 -8.69 2.91
CA ALA A 146 -9.26 -8.20 2.41
C ALA A 146 -9.20 -7.64 0.96
N SER A 147 -8.00 -7.46 0.40
CA SER A 147 -7.81 -6.85 -0.92
C SER A 147 -8.18 -7.81 -2.05
N GLU A 148 -8.87 -7.29 -3.07
CA GLU A 148 -9.35 -8.06 -4.22
C GLU A 148 -9.02 -7.38 -5.56
N LEU A 149 -8.79 -8.14 -6.61
CA LEU A 149 -8.48 -7.65 -7.95
C LEU A 149 -9.37 -8.35 -8.98
N MET A 150 -9.88 -7.62 -9.95
CA MET A 150 -10.70 -8.18 -11.03
C MET A 150 -9.83 -8.48 -12.25
N CYS A 151 -10.15 -9.53 -12.99
CA CYS A 151 -9.51 -9.87 -14.27
C CYS A 151 -10.41 -9.45 -15.44
N ILE A 152 -9.86 -8.77 -16.45
CA ILE A 152 -10.61 -8.35 -17.66
C ILE A 152 -11.18 -9.56 -18.42
N ILE A 153 -10.42 -10.67 -18.46
CA ILE A 153 -10.87 -11.93 -19.08
C ILE A 153 -12.02 -12.57 -18.31
N GLY A 154 -12.22 -12.20 -17.04
CA GLY A 154 -13.17 -12.80 -16.13
C GLY A 154 -12.49 -13.50 -14.94
N GLY A 155 -13.16 -13.45 -13.79
CA GLY A 155 -12.66 -13.97 -12.52
C GLY A 155 -12.27 -12.87 -11.52
N LYS A 156 -12.42 -13.21 -10.25
CA LYS A 156 -12.01 -12.43 -9.08
C LYS A 156 -10.75 -13.06 -8.50
N ILE A 157 -9.78 -12.22 -8.19
CA ILE A 157 -8.53 -12.58 -7.54
C ILE A 157 -8.57 -12.06 -6.10
N THR A 158 -8.25 -12.93 -5.15
CA THR A 158 -8.14 -12.63 -3.72
C THR A 158 -6.78 -13.05 -3.18
N VAL A 159 -6.44 -12.57 -1.98
CA VAL A 159 -5.28 -13.04 -1.22
C VAL A 159 -5.64 -14.35 -0.53
N LEU A 160 -4.94 -15.44 -0.87
CA LEU A 160 -5.07 -16.75 -0.21
C LEU A 160 -4.15 -16.89 1.01
N LYS A 161 -2.95 -16.31 0.93
CA LYS A 161 -1.99 -16.21 2.05
C LYS A 161 -1.27 -14.88 1.98
N HIS A 162 -1.20 -14.17 3.10
CA HIS A 162 -0.45 -12.90 3.22
C HIS A 162 1.09 -13.09 3.08
N GLY A 163 1.61 -14.27 3.43
CA GLY A 163 2.99 -14.70 3.17
C GLY A 163 4.01 -14.37 4.25
N GLN A 164 3.67 -13.48 5.19
CA GLN A 164 4.49 -13.23 6.37
C GLN A 164 4.53 -14.49 7.26
N GLN A 165 5.62 -14.65 8.01
CA GLN A 165 5.75 -15.67 9.05
C GLN A 165 5.85 -14.96 10.40
N SER A 166 5.16 -15.49 11.41
CA SER A 166 5.31 -15.01 12.78
C SER A 166 6.44 -15.77 13.43
N GLU A 167 7.49 -15.07 13.84
CA GLU A 167 8.67 -15.65 14.48
C GLU A 167 8.68 -15.37 15.99
N ALA A 168 9.29 -16.28 16.75
CA ALA A 168 9.41 -16.13 18.19
C ALA A 168 10.49 -15.07 18.51
N GLY A 169 10.08 -13.81 18.63
CA GLY A 169 10.99 -12.72 19.01
C GLY A 169 11.64 -12.92 20.38
N LYS A 170 12.73 -12.19 20.66
CA LYS A 170 13.52 -12.28 21.91
C LYS A 170 12.65 -12.21 23.18
N SER A 171 11.59 -11.42 23.18
CA SER A 171 10.64 -11.30 24.29
C SER A 171 9.84 -12.58 24.59
N ASN A 172 9.61 -13.43 23.58
CA ASN A 172 8.96 -14.72 23.73
C ASN A 172 9.95 -15.74 24.32
N VAL A 173 11.20 -15.72 23.85
CA VAL A 173 12.30 -16.53 24.41
C VAL A 173 12.52 -16.18 25.89
N LYS A 174 12.62 -14.89 26.24
CA LYS A 174 12.74 -14.38 27.62
C LYS A 174 11.57 -14.77 28.54
N LYS A 175 10.38 -15.03 27.99
CA LYS A 175 9.16 -15.38 28.77
C LYS A 175 8.87 -16.89 28.81
N ALA A 176 9.52 -17.68 27.97
CA ALA A 176 9.30 -19.12 27.93
C ALA A 176 9.93 -19.82 29.14
N SER A 177 9.23 -20.80 29.70
CA SER A 177 9.72 -21.62 30.81
C SER A 177 10.75 -22.61 30.32
N ALA A 178 12.01 -22.47 30.76
CA ALA A 178 13.09 -23.38 30.38
C ALA A 178 12.78 -24.84 30.73
N LYS A 179 12.12 -25.08 31.88
CA LYS A 179 11.69 -26.43 32.29
C LYS A 179 10.70 -27.06 31.32
N GLU A 180 9.77 -26.28 30.77
CA GLU A 180 8.81 -26.79 29.77
C GLU A 180 9.49 -27.02 28.42
N GLN A 181 10.36 -26.08 28.00
CA GLN A 181 11.15 -26.23 26.77
C GLN A 181 12.06 -27.46 26.82
N HIS A 182 12.66 -27.78 27.96
CA HIS A 182 13.47 -28.99 28.13
C HIS A 182 12.64 -30.28 28.06
N VAL A 183 11.35 -30.27 28.42
CA VAL A 183 10.45 -31.43 28.23
C VAL A 183 10.12 -31.65 26.75
N TYR A 184 9.92 -30.58 25.98
CA TYR A 184 9.63 -30.67 24.55
C TYR A 184 10.87 -30.90 23.67
N ASN A 185 12.01 -30.32 24.06
CA ASN A 185 13.27 -30.36 23.31
C ASN A 185 14.46 -30.58 24.26
N PRO A 186 14.63 -31.81 24.82
CA PRO A 186 15.66 -32.10 25.82
C PRO A 186 17.11 -32.02 25.31
N LEU A 187 17.31 -31.84 24.00
CA LEU A 187 18.63 -31.63 23.38
C LEU A 187 19.10 -30.17 23.44
N VAL A 188 18.19 -29.22 23.70
CA VAL A 188 18.53 -27.79 23.81
C VAL A 188 18.50 -27.37 25.27
N TYR A 189 19.64 -26.91 25.78
CA TYR A 189 19.73 -26.25 27.08
C TYR A 189 19.14 -24.84 26.96
N PHE A 190 17.83 -24.73 27.21
CA PHE A 190 17.09 -23.50 26.95
C PHE A 190 17.54 -22.31 27.81
N GLU A 191 18.13 -22.57 28.98
CA GLU A 191 18.68 -21.55 29.89
C GLU A 191 19.91 -20.87 29.25
N GLU A 192 20.85 -21.65 28.72
CA GLU A 192 22.02 -21.18 27.96
C GLU A 192 21.58 -20.38 26.71
N PHE A 193 20.60 -20.89 25.95
CA PHE A 193 20.02 -20.18 24.81
C PHE A 193 19.33 -18.85 25.20
N GLN A 194 18.69 -18.78 26.37
CA GLN A 194 18.13 -17.54 26.90
C GLN A 194 19.25 -16.53 27.22
N GLU A 195 20.38 -16.98 27.77
CA GLU A 195 21.53 -16.13 28.06
C GLU A 195 22.20 -15.60 26.78
N GLU A 196 22.42 -16.43 25.76
CA GLU A 196 22.98 -16.00 24.46
C GLU A 196 22.13 -14.90 23.79
N ILE A 197 20.81 -15.10 23.73
CA ILE A 197 19.86 -14.16 23.12
C ILE A 197 19.84 -12.80 23.84
N ASN A 198 20.15 -12.80 25.14
CA ASN A 198 20.23 -11.61 26.00
C ASN A 198 21.63 -10.95 25.95
N GLY A 199 22.71 -11.73 25.88
CA GLY A 199 24.09 -11.22 25.79
C GLY A 199 24.30 -10.38 24.52
N ASN A 200 23.73 -10.83 23.40
CA ASN A 200 23.70 -10.09 22.13
C ASN A 200 22.86 -8.78 22.17
N GLU A 201 22.34 -8.37 23.32
CA GLU A 201 21.69 -7.05 23.53
C GLU A 201 22.62 -6.05 24.24
N ALA A 202 23.70 -6.52 24.87
CA ALA A 202 24.67 -5.69 25.58
C ALA A 202 25.79 -5.12 24.69
N GLU A 203 26.10 -5.77 23.56
CA GLU A 203 27.16 -5.34 22.63
C GLU A 203 26.67 -4.45 21.47
N VAL A 204 25.39 -4.09 21.44
CA VAL A 204 24.78 -3.17 20.46
C VAL A 204 24.33 -1.86 21.09
N TRP A 205 25.29 -1.16 21.72
CA TRP A 205 25.17 0.21 22.25
C TRP A 205 26.44 1.02 22.00
#